data_AF-A0A7Y2E7X6-F1
#
_entry.id   AF-A0A7Y2E7X6-F1
#
_cell.length_a   1.000
_cell.length_b   1.000
_cell.length_c   1.000
_cell.angle_alpha   90.00
_cell.angle_beta   90.00
_cell.angle_gamma   90.00
#
_symmetry.space_group_name_H-M   'P 1'
#
loop_
_entity.id
_entity.type
_entity.pdbx_description
1 polymer ?
#
loop_
_entity_poly.entity_id
_entity_poly.type
_entity_poly.pdbx_seq_one_letter_code
_entity_poly.pdbx_strand_id
1 'polypeptide(L)'
;MKHVLSYLAVSCLLLSAGPLGPETSVAGVEPKLAFHLTDHATKGRCSTATPNGTNTPCSAFVTQGNLMTSYDAYIVLANVPVSGTAGATFGILYDQQSGSGVDVFDWVGCGDLEFPGNAWPEACGGNVITWSTCQSEDIGGEGVQATLGSFYVYAYSNDSMLLTERLYVPNPDLQWSNCAANTMNIQSQSTGEVRFGSGVGCNPCLKGCFGALPPTVSSGGADCSVPTKPVSWGGIKLRNRGN
;
A
#
# COMPACT_ATOMS: atom_id res chain seq x y z
N MET A 1 -38.34 67.27 -16.10
CA MET A 1 -38.26 65.80 -16.15
C MET A 1 -36.81 65.42 -16.35
N LYS A 2 -36.11 64.98 -15.29
CA LYS A 2 -34.71 64.55 -15.32
C LYS A 2 -34.72 63.04 -15.13
N HIS A 3 -34.46 62.27 -16.19
CA HIS A 3 -34.38 60.81 -16.11
C HIS A 3 -32.95 60.37 -15.80
N VAL A 4 -32.90 59.52 -14.78
CA VAL A 4 -31.77 58.80 -14.21
C VAL A 4 -31.36 57.68 -15.18
N LEU A 5 -30.06 57.50 -15.41
CA LEU A 5 -29.48 56.33 -16.08
C LEU A 5 -28.49 55.68 -15.12
N SER A 6 -28.97 54.64 -14.43
CA SER A 6 -28.17 53.76 -13.56
C SER A 6 -27.54 52.65 -14.40
N TYR A 7 -26.21 52.56 -14.36
CA TYR A 7 -25.45 51.45 -14.93
C TYR A 7 -25.36 50.30 -13.90
N LEU A 8 -25.85 49.12 -14.28
CA LEU A 8 -25.64 47.87 -13.55
C LEU A 8 -24.73 46.98 -14.41
N ALA A 9 -23.44 46.94 -14.04
CA ALA A 9 -22.48 46.03 -14.62
C ALA A 9 -22.61 44.66 -13.92
N VAL A 10 -23.18 43.68 -14.61
CA VAL A 10 -23.21 42.29 -14.17
C VAL A 10 -21.91 41.62 -14.63
N SER A 11 -20.99 41.40 -13.70
CA SER A 11 -19.74 40.69 -13.93
C SER A 11 -20.01 39.19 -13.87
N CYS A 12 -19.94 38.51 -15.01
CA CYS A 12 -20.14 37.07 -15.13
C CYS A 12 -18.80 36.36 -14.85
N LEU A 13 -18.63 35.78 -13.65
CA LEU A 13 -17.49 34.93 -13.34
C LEU A 13 -17.59 33.63 -14.15
N LEU A 14 -16.72 33.47 -15.14
CA LEU A 14 -16.51 32.20 -15.84
C LEU A 14 -15.65 31.29 -14.95
N LEU A 15 -16.28 30.29 -14.32
CA LEU A 15 -15.55 29.15 -13.76
C LEU A 15 -14.98 28.33 -14.93
N SER A 16 -13.66 28.42 -15.13
CA SER A 16 -12.94 27.50 -16.00
C SER A 16 -12.87 26.12 -15.34
N ALA A 17 -13.69 25.19 -15.79
CA ALA A 17 -13.50 23.77 -15.53
C ALA A 17 -12.20 23.33 -16.23
N GLY A 18 -11.15 23.05 -15.46
CA GLY A 18 -9.95 22.41 -15.97
C GLY A 18 -10.26 20.99 -16.44
N PRO A 19 -9.49 20.44 -17.39
CA PRO A 19 -9.70 19.06 -17.85
C PRO A 19 -9.41 18.11 -16.69
N LEU A 20 -10.46 17.43 -16.21
CA LEU A 20 -10.32 16.22 -15.39
C LEU A 20 -9.57 15.20 -16.25
N GLY A 21 -8.41 14.74 -15.76
CA GLY A 21 -7.70 13.62 -16.37
C GLY A 21 -8.58 12.36 -16.39
N PRO A 22 -8.29 11.36 -17.24
CA PRO A 22 -9.09 10.16 -17.32
C PRO A 22 -8.93 9.31 -16.05
N GLU A 23 -9.75 9.55 -15.04
CA GLU A 23 -10.11 8.50 -14.08
C GLU A 23 -11.04 7.52 -14.81
N THR A 24 -10.43 6.56 -15.50
CA THR A 24 -11.16 5.36 -15.92
C THR A 24 -10.89 4.25 -14.91
N SER A 25 -11.36 4.45 -13.68
CA SER A 25 -11.78 3.28 -12.92
C SER A 25 -12.96 2.70 -13.70
N VAL A 26 -12.82 1.48 -14.21
CA VAL A 26 -13.96 0.78 -14.78
C VAL A 26 -14.96 0.67 -13.64
N ALA A 27 -16.14 1.30 -13.79
CA ALA A 27 -17.13 1.38 -12.74
C ALA A 27 -17.39 -0.04 -12.16
N GLY A 28 -16.98 -0.26 -10.91
CA GLY A 28 -17.23 -1.50 -10.17
C GLY A 28 -16.02 -2.38 -9.83
N VAL A 29 -14.80 -2.10 -10.32
CA VAL A 29 -13.60 -2.88 -9.95
C VAL A 29 -12.48 -1.94 -9.50
N GLU A 30 -12.20 -1.95 -8.19
CA GLU A 30 -11.16 -1.13 -7.58
C GLU A 30 -10.08 -2.06 -6.98
N PRO A 31 -8.79 -1.84 -7.31
CA PRO A 31 -7.70 -2.63 -6.75
C PRO A 31 -7.70 -2.52 -5.23
N LYS A 32 -7.55 -3.66 -4.56
CA LYS A 32 -7.45 -3.77 -3.11
C LYS A 32 -6.06 -4.25 -2.73
N LEU A 33 -5.46 -3.62 -1.72
CA LEU A 33 -4.18 -4.08 -1.16
C LEU A 33 -4.47 -4.71 0.19
N ALA A 34 -4.35 -6.03 0.30
CA ALA A 34 -4.78 -6.79 1.47
C ALA A 34 -3.63 -7.58 2.09
N PHE A 35 -3.82 -7.96 3.35
CA PHE A 35 -3.01 -8.98 4.00
C PHE A 35 -3.68 -10.34 3.95
N HIS A 36 -2.87 -11.40 3.92
CA HIS A 36 -3.29 -12.77 4.19
C HIS A 36 -2.27 -13.45 5.12
N LEU A 37 -2.74 -13.93 6.28
CA LEU A 37 -1.92 -14.68 7.23
C LEU A 37 -1.93 -16.17 6.92
N THR A 38 -0.75 -16.78 6.92
CA THR A 38 -0.58 -18.23 7.03
C THR A 38 0.39 -18.55 8.16
N ASP A 39 0.28 -19.73 8.75
CA ASP A 39 1.31 -20.21 9.67
C ASP A 39 2.69 -20.15 9.00
N HIS A 40 3.69 -19.67 9.74
CA HIS A 40 5.02 -19.48 9.16
C HIS A 40 5.63 -20.79 8.69
N ALA A 41 6.12 -20.81 7.45
CA ALA A 41 6.89 -21.92 6.88
C ALA A 41 8.28 -21.45 6.45
N THR A 42 9.30 -22.27 6.71
CA THR A 42 10.70 -21.92 6.41
C THR A 42 11.04 -21.91 4.91
N LYS A 43 10.10 -22.29 4.03
CA LYS A 43 10.30 -22.39 2.57
C LYS A 43 9.03 -21.98 1.82
N GLY A 44 9.21 -21.47 0.60
CA GLY A 44 8.12 -21.29 -0.37
C GLY A 44 7.40 -19.94 -0.32
N ARG A 45 7.91 -18.99 0.47
CA ARG A 45 7.53 -17.57 0.38
C ARG A 45 7.88 -17.09 -1.03
N CYS A 46 6.89 -16.61 -1.78
CA CYS A 46 6.95 -16.30 -3.22
C CYS A 46 6.93 -17.48 -4.22
N SER A 47 6.51 -18.68 -3.80
CA SER A 47 6.24 -19.79 -4.73
C SER A 47 4.82 -20.36 -4.56
N THR A 48 4.67 -21.68 -4.52
CA THR A 48 3.37 -22.37 -4.49
C THR A 48 2.59 -22.18 -3.20
N ALA A 49 3.22 -21.71 -2.12
CA ALA A 49 2.56 -21.47 -0.84
C ALA A 49 1.92 -20.07 -0.72
N THR A 50 2.08 -19.22 -1.74
CA THR A 50 1.46 -17.89 -1.75
C THR A 50 -0.06 -17.95 -1.92
N PRO A 51 -0.79 -16.87 -1.60
CA PRO A 51 -2.22 -16.77 -1.91
C PRO A 51 -2.53 -17.00 -3.39
N ASN A 52 -1.67 -16.54 -4.31
CA ASN A 52 -1.77 -16.88 -5.73
C ASN A 52 -1.55 -18.38 -5.97
N GLY A 53 -0.44 -18.94 -5.48
CA GLY A 53 -0.07 -20.35 -5.72
C GLY A 53 -1.05 -21.37 -5.12
N THR A 54 -1.79 -20.98 -4.07
CA THR A 54 -2.85 -21.79 -3.44
C THR A 54 -4.24 -21.50 -3.99
N ASN A 55 -4.37 -20.58 -4.95
CA ASN A 55 -5.64 -20.12 -5.51
C ASN A 55 -6.62 -19.65 -4.42
N THR A 56 -6.10 -18.91 -3.44
CA THR A 56 -6.89 -18.32 -2.35
C THR A 56 -7.51 -17.01 -2.81
N PRO A 57 -8.84 -16.91 -2.96
CA PRO A 57 -9.50 -15.67 -3.38
C PRO A 57 -9.42 -14.59 -2.31
N CYS A 58 -9.56 -13.34 -2.72
CA CYS A 58 -9.41 -12.21 -1.82
C CYS A 58 -10.45 -12.21 -0.69
N SER A 59 -11.70 -12.61 -0.98
CA SER A 59 -12.75 -12.76 0.02
C SER A 59 -12.41 -13.78 1.12
N ALA A 60 -11.47 -14.71 0.87
CA ALA A 60 -11.03 -15.74 1.80
C ALA A 60 -9.77 -15.36 2.59
N PHE A 61 -9.25 -14.14 2.46
CA PHE A 61 -8.04 -13.78 3.18
C PHE A 61 -8.22 -13.77 4.70
N VAL A 62 -7.29 -14.43 5.39
CA VAL A 62 -7.23 -14.51 6.85
C VAL A 62 -6.52 -13.27 7.38
N THR A 63 -7.24 -12.48 8.17
CA THR A 63 -6.75 -11.20 8.73
C THR A 63 -6.63 -11.21 10.26
N GLN A 64 -6.85 -12.37 10.90
CA GLN A 64 -6.73 -12.54 12.34
C GLN A 64 -5.69 -13.61 12.66
N GLY A 65 -4.70 -13.24 13.47
CA GLY A 65 -3.67 -14.13 14.00
C GLY A 65 -3.80 -14.33 15.50
N ASN A 66 -3.27 -15.44 15.99
CA ASN A 66 -3.15 -15.72 17.41
C ASN A 66 -1.88 -15.06 18.00
N LEU A 67 -1.88 -14.84 19.31
CA LEU A 67 -0.66 -14.47 20.02
C LEU A 67 0.29 -15.67 20.11
N MET A 68 1.56 -15.37 20.39
CA MET A 68 2.63 -16.33 20.60
C MET A 68 2.84 -17.30 19.43
N THR A 69 2.45 -16.87 18.23
CA THR A 69 2.47 -17.67 17.00
C THR A 69 3.20 -16.91 15.90
N SER A 70 4.02 -17.65 15.15
CA SER A 70 4.74 -17.15 13.96
C SER A 70 3.85 -17.23 12.73
N TYR A 71 3.78 -16.14 11.95
CA TYR A 71 3.03 -16.08 10.70
C TYR A 71 3.90 -15.59 9.55
N ASP A 72 3.55 -16.03 8.34
CA ASP A 72 3.86 -15.29 7.12
C ASP A 72 2.67 -14.39 6.78
N ALA A 73 2.87 -13.08 6.90
CA ALA A 73 1.89 -12.07 6.53
C ALA A 73 2.12 -11.64 5.08
N TYR A 74 1.41 -12.28 4.16
CA TYR A 74 1.47 -11.96 2.74
C TYR A 74 0.77 -10.64 2.44
N ILE A 75 1.39 -9.79 1.62
CA ILE A 75 0.74 -8.64 1.01
C ILE A 75 0.30 -9.05 -0.38
N VAL A 76 -0.98 -8.82 -0.68
CA VAL A 76 -1.59 -9.20 -1.95
C VAL A 76 -2.35 -8.03 -2.53
N LEU A 77 -2.06 -7.70 -3.78
CA LEU A 77 -2.88 -6.82 -4.57
C LEU A 77 -3.93 -7.68 -5.26
N ALA A 78 -5.20 -7.41 -5.02
CA ALA A 78 -6.32 -8.22 -5.47
C ALA A 78 -7.43 -7.33 -6.06
N ASN A 79 -8.44 -7.96 -6.65
CA ASN A 79 -9.56 -7.26 -7.31
C ASN A 79 -9.07 -6.24 -8.34
N VAL A 80 -7.98 -6.60 -9.03
CA VAL A 80 -7.40 -5.77 -10.08
C VAL A 80 -8.15 -6.02 -11.39
N PRO A 81 -8.46 -4.97 -12.17
CA PRO A 81 -9.03 -5.14 -13.50
C PRO A 81 -8.16 -6.03 -14.40
N VAL A 82 -8.78 -6.61 -15.45
CA VAL A 82 -8.14 -7.55 -16.40
C VAL A 82 -6.92 -7.02 -17.15
N SER A 83 -6.58 -5.74 -17.00
CA SER A 83 -5.35 -5.15 -17.55
C SER A 83 -4.06 -5.71 -16.95
N GLY A 84 -4.15 -6.52 -15.88
CA GLY A 84 -2.99 -7.10 -15.20
C GLY A 84 -2.20 -6.09 -14.36
N THR A 85 -1.28 -6.60 -13.55
CA THR A 85 -0.47 -5.83 -12.61
C THR A 85 0.99 -5.82 -13.04
N ALA A 86 1.54 -4.61 -13.21
CA ALA A 86 2.96 -4.38 -13.45
C ALA A 86 3.71 -3.94 -12.19
N GLY A 87 3.02 -3.36 -11.21
CA GLY A 87 3.63 -3.00 -9.94
C GLY A 87 2.68 -2.35 -8.96
N ALA A 88 3.19 -2.12 -7.75
CA ALA A 88 2.47 -1.46 -6.68
C ALA A 88 3.43 -0.70 -5.76
N THR A 89 2.90 0.34 -5.12
CA THR A 89 3.59 1.22 -4.18
C THR A 89 2.77 1.33 -2.91
N PHE A 90 3.38 1.08 -1.75
CA PHE A 90 2.69 1.00 -0.47
C PHE A 90 3.66 1.16 0.70
N GLY A 91 3.11 1.50 1.86
CA GLY A 91 3.80 1.53 3.15
C GLY A 91 3.18 0.55 4.15
N ILE A 92 3.82 0.46 5.32
CA ILE A 92 3.33 -0.33 6.46
C ILE A 92 3.42 0.45 7.75
N LEU A 93 2.55 0.09 8.69
CA LEU A 93 2.58 0.62 10.05
C LEU A 93 2.26 -0.47 11.07
N TYR A 94 3.03 -0.53 12.15
CA TYR A 94 2.87 -1.45 13.28
C TYR A 94 3.65 -0.91 14.50
N ASP A 95 3.43 -1.45 15.70
CA ASP A 95 4.26 -1.11 16.88
C ASP A 95 5.60 -1.83 16.80
N GLN A 96 6.70 -1.09 16.72
CA GLN A 96 8.05 -1.66 16.58
C GLN A 96 8.73 -1.99 17.90
N GLN A 97 8.02 -1.88 19.02
CA GLN A 97 8.58 -2.14 20.33
C GLN A 97 8.95 -3.61 20.47
N SER A 98 10.25 -3.92 20.38
CA SER A 98 10.74 -5.31 20.45
C SER A 98 10.17 -6.09 21.65
N GLY A 99 9.65 -7.29 21.37
CA GLY A 99 9.04 -8.15 22.39
C GLY A 99 7.67 -7.66 22.89
N SER A 100 7.06 -6.70 22.22
CA SER A 100 5.71 -6.18 22.44
C SER A 100 5.00 -6.07 21.10
N GLY A 101 3.68 -6.29 21.08
CA GLY A 101 2.91 -6.24 19.85
C GLY A 101 3.40 -7.22 18.79
N VAL A 102 3.61 -6.76 17.56
CA VAL A 102 4.13 -7.57 16.45
C VAL A 102 5.60 -7.23 16.11
N ASP A 103 6.47 -8.23 16.19
CA ASP A 103 7.83 -8.12 15.67
C ASP A 103 7.87 -8.62 14.22
N VAL A 104 8.53 -7.85 13.34
CA VAL A 104 8.85 -8.25 11.97
C VAL A 104 10.30 -8.73 11.94
N PHE A 105 10.52 -10.00 11.60
CA PHE A 105 11.84 -10.62 11.58
C PHE A 105 12.50 -10.62 10.21
N ASP A 106 11.72 -10.70 9.14
CA ASP A 106 12.21 -10.82 7.78
C ASP A 106 11.15 -10.38 6.76
N TRP A 107 11.59 -9.97 5.58
CA TRP A 107 10.74 -9.66 4.44
C TRP A 107 11.25 -10.36 3.18
N VAL A 108 10.33 -10.94 2.42
CA VAL A 108 10.62 -11.53 1.11
C VAL A 108 9.69 -10.89 0.07
N GLY A 109 10.26 -10.12 -0.86
CA GLY A 109 9.55 -9.58 -2.02
C GLY A 109 9.34 -10.65 -3.10
N CYS A 110 8.16 -10.64 -3.74
CA CYS A 110 7.80 -11.56 -4.82
C CYS A 110 7.83 -10.90 -6.21
N GLY A 111 8.29 -9.64 -6.29
CA GLY A 111 8.55 -8.93 -7.54
C GLY A 111 9.85 -9.35 -8.22
N ASP A 112 10.00 -8.94 -9.48
CA ASP A 112 11.30 -9.03 -10.17
C ASP A 112 12.24 -7.91 -9.71
N LEU A 113 11.68 -6.74 -9.37
CA LEU A 113 12.40 -5.59 -8.85
C LEU A 113 11.70 -5.04 -7.61
N GLU A 114 12.51 -4.56 -6.68
CA GLU A 114 12.10 -4.01 -5.40
C GLU A 114 12.88 -2.73 -5.12
N PHE A 115 12.18 -1.68 -4.69
CA PHE A 115 12.76 -0.38 -4.35
C PHE A 115 12.34 0.00 -2.93
N PRO A 116 13.00 -0.58 -1.91
CA PRO A 116 12.66 -0.33 -0.53
C PRO A 116 13.07 1.09 -0.13
N GLY A 117 12.29 1.72 0.74
CA GLY A 117 12.64 3.01 1.32
C GLY A 117 12.33 3.07 2.82
N ASN A 118 13.00 4.01 3.48
CA ASN A 118 12.90 4.27 4.92
C ASN A 118 13.02 2.99 5.79
N ALA A 119 14.22 2.41 5.82
CA ALA A 119 14.56 1.25 6.65
C ALA A 119 13.63 0.03 6.51
N TRP A 120 12.95 -0.12 5.37
CA TRP A 120 12.12 -1.28 5.06
C TRP A 120 12.76 -2.61 5.49
N PRO A 121 12.04 -3.49 6.23
CA PRO A 121 10.60 -3.48 6.52
C PRO A 121 10.20 -2.87 7.88
N GLU A 122 10.93 -1.85 8.35
CA GLU A 122 10.53 -1.11 9.55
C GLU A 122 9.19 -0.35 9.35
N ALA A 123 8.47 -0.07 10.43
CA ALA A 123 7.23 0.71 10.44
C ALA A 123 7.50 2.12 9.90
N CYS A 124 6.48 2.72 9.26
CA CYS A 124 6.61 3.91 8.42
C CYS A 124 7.52 3.72 7.18
N GLY A 125 8.10 2.53 7.00
CA GLY A 125 8.76 2.13 5.78
C GLY A 125 7.77 1.98 4.62
N GLY A 126 8.31 1.88 3.42
CA GLY A 126 7.50 1.54 2.27
C GLY A 126 8.33 1.01 1.12
N ASN A 127 7.63 0.55 0.10
CA ASN A 127 8.25 -0.20 -0.97
C ASN A 127 7.56 0.05 -2.30
N VAL A 128 8.30 -0.19 -3.38
CA VAL A 128 7.77 -0.32 -4.73
C VAL A 128 8.17 -1.69 -5.24
N ILE A 129 7.17 -2.49 -5.58
CA ILE A 129 7.35 -3.84 -6.14
C ILE A 129 6.91 -3.80 -7.59
N THR A 130 7.75 -4.30 -8.51
CA THR A 130 7.40 -4.38 -9.93
C THR A 130 7.78 -5.73 -10.53
N TRP A 131 7.08 -6.09 -11.61
CA TRP A 131 7.38 -7.26 -12.41
C TRP A 131 7.71 -6.85 -13.85
N SER A 132 8.71 -7.52 -14.41
CA SER A 132 9.04 -7.47 -15.83
C SER A 132 7.97 -8.15 -16.68
N THR A 133 7.37 -9.22 -16.15
CA THR A 133 6.21 -9.90 -16.74
C THR A 133 4.99 -9.64 -15.89
N CYS A 134 3.97 -9.08 -16.51
CA CYS A 134 2.74 -8.75 -15.82
C CYS A 134 2.07 -9.94 -15.14
N GLN A 135 1.65 -9.71 -13.90
CA GLN A 135 0.78 -10.63 -13.18
C GLN A 135 -0.64 -10.47 -13.75
N SER A 136 -1.27 -11.57 -14.15
CA SER A 136 -2.55 -11.55 -14.87
C SER A 136 -3.49 -12.68 -14.47
N GLU A 137 -3.15 -13.41 -13.41
CA GLU A 137 -3.94 -14.53 -12.93
C GLU A 137 -5.19 -14.03 -12.22
N ASP A 138 -6.36 -14.44 -12.72
CA ASP A 138 -7.66 -14.23 -12.06
C ASP A 138 -7.87 -15.35 -11.04
N ILE A 139 -8.02 -14.98 -9.77
CA ILE A 139 -8.15 -15.90 -8.66
C ILE A 139 -9.60 -15.88 -8.16
N GLY A 140 -10.25 -17.03 -8.22
CA GLY A 140 -11.63 -17.20 -7.73
C GLY A 140 -12.70 -16.40 -8.47
N GLY A 141 -12.39 -15.80 -9.63
CA GLY A 141 -13.30 -14.91 -10.34
C GLY A 141 -13.47 -13.54 -9.67
N GLU A 142 -12.54 -13.18 -8.78
CA GLU A 142 -12.51 -11.90 -8.06
C GLU A 142 -11.53 -10.92 -8.70
N GLY A 143 -11.10 -11.16 -9.94
CA GLY A 143 -10.19 -10.30 -10.68
C GLY A 143 -8.72 -10.71 -10.50
N VAL A 144 -7.84 -9.94 -11.15
CA VAL A 144 -6.42 -10.26 -11.16
C VAL A 144 -5.83 -10.09 -9.76
N GLN A 145 -4.98 -11.04 -9.38
CA GLN A 145 -4.27 -11.05 -8.11
C GLN A 145 -2.75 -11.10 -8.31
N ALA A 146 -2.00 -10.41 -7.46
CA ALA A 146 -0.55 -10.46 -7.42
C ALA A 146 -0.07 -10.45 -5.96
N THR A 147 0.68 -11.47 -5.55
CA THR A 147 1.35 -11.48 -4.24
C THR A 147 2.61 -10.62 -4.33
N LEU A 148 2.72 -9.59 -3.50
CA LEU A 148 3.82 -8.61 -3.52
C LEU A 148 5.01 -9.09 -2.70
N GLY A 149 4.75 -9.85 -1.64
CA GLY A 149 5.75 -10.33 -0.71
C GLY A 149 5.12 -10.83 0.57
N SER A 150 5.96 -11.20 1.54
CA SER A 150 5.53 -11.63 2.87
C SER A 150 6.48 -11.17 3.95
N PHE A 151 5.94 -10.74 5.09
CA PHE A 151 6.69 -10.58 6.32
C PHE A 151 6.67 -11.88 7.11
N TYR A 152 7.81 -12.28 7.67
CA TYR A 152 7.81 -13.21 8.80
C TYR A 152 7.62 -12.40 10.08
N VAL A 153 6.50 -12.64 10.76
CA VAL A 153 6.11 -11.91 11.97
C VAL A 153 5.84 -12.83 13.15
N TYR A 154 5.96 -12.28 14.36
CA TYR A 154 5.53 -12.93 15.59
C TYR A 154 4.86 -11.93 16.52
N ALA A 155 3.70 -12.28 17.04
CA ALA A 155 2.93 -11.42 17.93
C ALA A 155 3.07 -11.83 19.39
N TYR A 156 3.65 -10.96 20.22
CA TYR A 156 3.82 -11.16 21.66
C TYR A 156 2.60 -10.71 22.46
N SER A 157 1.90 -9.67 21.99
CA SER A 157 0.69 -9.13 22.62
C SER A 157 -0.30 -8.63 21.57
N ASN A 158 -1.47 -8.17 22.01
CA ASN A 158 -2.46 -7.61 21.11
C ASN A 158 -1.87 -6.44 20.33
N ASP A 159 -1.92 -6.51 19.01
CA ASP A 159 -1.44 -5.46 18.11
C ASP A 159 -1.99 -5.66 16.68
N SER A 160 -1.72 -4.70 15.82
CA SER A 160 -2.13 -4.65 14.42
C SER A 160 -0.99 -4.25 13.51
N MET A 161 -0.99 -4.81 12.30
CA MET A 161 -0.16 -4.33 11.20
C MET A 161 -1.06 -3.85 10.07
N LEU A 162 -0.79 -2.64 9.57
CA LEU A 162 -1.60 -1.93 8.60
C LEU A 162 -0.84 -1.72 7.30
N LEU A 163 -1.55 -1.78 6.18
CA LEU A 163 -1.10 -1.28 4.89
C LEU A 163 -1.47 0.19 4.76
N THR A 164 -0.49 1.01 4.39
CA THR A 164 -0.64 2.47 4.32
C THR A 164 -0.11 3.02 3.00
N GLU A 165 -0.25 4.32 2.78
CA GLU A 165 0.60 5.06 1.86
C GLU A 165 2.06 5.03 2.34
N ARG A 166 3.02 5.29 1.45
CA ARG A 166 4.41 5.55 1.84
C ARG A 166 4.50 6.93 2.47
N LEU A 167 4.66 7.00 3.79
CA LEU A 167 4.61 8.26 4.53
C LEU A 167 5.95 9.03 4.52
N TYR A 168 7.06 8.37 4.17
CA TYR A 168 8.41 8.95 4.21
C TYR A 168 8.78 9.79 2.96
N VAL A 169 7.87 9.93 1.99
CA VAL A 169 8.05 10.76 0.80
C VAL A 169 7.29 12.09 0.94
N PRO A 170 7.71 13.17 0.26
CA PRO A 170 7.06 14.48 0.39
C PRO A 170 5.57 14.50 0.05
N ASN A 171 5.16 13.66 -0.89
CA ASN A 171 3.77 13.41 -1.24
C ASN A 171 3.50 11.92 -1.01
N PRO A 172 2.82 11.54 0.09
CA PRO A 172 2.46 10.15 0.34
C PRO A 172 1.76 9.54 -0.86
N ASP A 173 2.13 8.30 -1.18
CA ASP A 173 1.55 7.58 -2.30
C ASP A 173 1.21 6.13 -1.95
N LEU A 174 0.08 5.70 -2.51
CA LEU A 174 -0.41 4.34 -2.49
C LEU A 174 -0.97 4.06 -3.89
N GLN A 175 -0.26 3.26 -4.66
CA GLN A 175 -0.49 3.19 -6.11
C GLN A 175 -0.41 1.77 -6.63
N TRP A 176 -1.15 1.53 -7.70
CA TRP A 176 -1.04 0.35 -8.55
C TRP A 176 -0.75 0.80 -9.99
N SER A 177 0.07 0.02 -10.70
CA SER A 177 0.34 0.20 -12.12
C SER A 177 -0.07 -1.02 -12.92
N ASN A 178 -0.76 -0.78 -14.04
CA ASN A 178 -1.17 -1.82 -14.97
C ASN A 178 -0.12 -2.13 -16.05
N CYS A 179 -0.38 -3.15 -16.87
CA CYS A 179 0.55 -3.59 -17.94
C CYS A 179 0.75 -2.60 -19.07
N ALA A 180 -0.12 -1.61 -19.19
CA ALA A 180 0.02 -0.51 -20.14
C ALA A 180 0.75 0.70 -19.52
N ALA A 181 1.42 0.51 -18.39
CA ALA A 181 2.14 1.53 -17.63
C ALA A 181 1.26 2.70 -17.16
N ASN A 182 -0.05 2.47 -16.99
CA ASN A 182 -0.92 3.45 -16.34
C ASN A 182 -0.88 3.21 -14.84
N THR A 183 -0.71 4.29 -14.09
CA THR A 183 -0.75 4.28 -12.62
C THR A 183 -2.06 4.88 -12.14
N MET A 184 -2.64 4.28 -11.11
CA MET A 184 -3.76 4.87 -10.37
C MET A 184 -3.53 4.76 -8.87
N ASN A 185 -4.11 5.71 -8.14
CA ASN A 185 -4.11 5.68 -6.69
C ASN A 185 -5.10 4.62 -6.20
N ILE A 186 -4.68 3.86 -5.19
CA ILE A 186 -5.59 3.00 -4.43
C ILE A 186 -6.16 3.87 -3.31
N GLN A 187 -7.45 3.76 -3.03
CA GLN A 187 -8.04 4.53 -1.94
C GLN A 187 -7.58 3.96 -0.59
N SER A 188 -7.46 4.81 0.43
CA SER A 188 -7.09 4.37 1.78
C SER A 188 -8.07 3.34 2.36
N GLN A 189 -9.36 3.40 1.98
CA GLN A 189 -10.37 2.41 2.36
C GLN A 189 -10.22 1.04 1.68
N SER A 190 -9.29 0.93 0.73
CA SER A 190 -8.99 -0.26 -0.05
C SER A 190 -7.71 -0.96 0.43
N THR A 191 -7.19 -0.59 1.62
CA THR A 191 -6.05 -1.26 2.25
C THR A 191 -6.45 -2.14 3.43
N GLY A 192 -5.75 -3.25 3.62
CA GLY A 192 -6.03 -4.22 4.67
C GLY A 192 -5.26 -3.98 5.97
N GLU A 193 -5.74 -4.66 7.00
CA GLU A 193 -5.15 -4.70 8.33
C GLU A 193 -5.17 -6.16 8.83
N VAL A 194 -4.08 -6.61 9.44
CA VAL A 194 -4.09 -7.82 10.26
C VAL A 194 -4.08 -7.45 11.72
N ARG A 195 -4.78 -8.24 12.55
CA ARG A 195 -4.76 -8.13 14.01
C ARG A 195 -4.33 -9.43 14.65
N PHE A 196 -3.58 -9.30 15.74
CA PHE A 196 -3.12 -10.42 16.54
C PHE A 196 -3.77 -10.39 17.92
N GLY A 197 -4.18 -11.57 18.41
CA GLY A 197 -4.84 -11.70 19.70
C GLY A 197 -6.31 -11.29 19.65
N SER A 198 -6.66 -10.15 20.24
CA SER A 198 -8.06 -9.70 20.31
C SER A 198 -8.49 -8.91 19.06
N GLY A 199 -9.63 -9.29 18.49
CA GLY A 199 -10.27 -8.59 17.38
C GLY A 199 -10.01 -9.26 16.02
N VAL A 200 -10.79 -8.85 15.03
CA VAL A 200 -10.65 -9.30 13.65
C VAL A 200 -9.98 -8.17 12.87
N GLY A 201 -8.97 -8.49 12.07
CA GLY A 201 -8.40 -7.53 11.12
C GLY A 201 -9.40 -7.11 10.05
N CYS A 202 -8.95 -6.32 9.09
CA CYS A 202 -9.79 -5.82 8.02
C CYS A 202 -9.37 -6.38 6.66
N ASN A 203 -10.30 -7.06 6.00
CA ASN A 203 -10.17 -7.52 4.63
C ASN A 203 -10.89 -6.54 3.67
N PRO A 204 -10.16 -5.77 2.86
CA PRO A 204 -10.73 -4.73 2.00
C PRO A 204 -11.57 -5.28 0.82
N CYS A 205 -11.50 -6.59 0.56
CA CYS A 205 -12.33 -7.26 -0.44
C CYS A 205 -13.73 -7.60 0.06
N LEU A 206 -13.95 -7.65 1.38
CA LEU A 206 -15.27 -7.89 1.96
C LEU A 206 -16.01 -6.58 2.27
N LYS A 207 -15.27 -5.54 2.65
CA LYS A 207 -15.81 -4.22 3.00
C LYS A 207 -14.70 -3.18 2.96
N GLY A 208 -15.04 -1.91 2.79
CA GLY A 208 -14.10 -0.81 2.96
C GLY A 208 -13.47 -0.83 4.36
N CYS A 209 -12.15 -0.74 4.39
CA CYS A 209 -11.35 -0.73 5.61
C CYS A 209 -11.02 0.72 5.97
N PHE A 210 -11.82 1.32 6.85
CA PHE A 210 -11.43 2.61 7.41
C PHE A 210 -10.24 2.37 8.32
N GLY A 211 -9.12 3.04 8.03
CA GLY A 211 -7.91 2.94 8.82
C GLY A 211 -8.26 2.98 10.29
N ALA A 212 -7.99 1.89 11.01
CA ALA A 212 -7.89 1.97 12.45
C ALA A 212 -6.92 3.11 12.76
N LEU A 213 -7.16 3.82 13.87
CA LEU A 213 -6.14 4.74 14.37
C LEU A 213 -4.81 3.98 14.37
N PRO A 214 -3.69 4.64 13.96
CA PRO A 214 -2.36 4.05 14.08
C PRO A 214 -2.28 3.27 15.39
N PRO A 215 -1.71 2.04 15.39
CA PRO A 215 -1.41 1.37 16.65
C PRO A 215 -0.72 2.42 17.52
N THR A 216 -1.18 2.59 18.76
CA THR A 216 -0.65 3.63 19.64
C THR A 216 0.85 3.44 19.71
N VAL A 217 1.57 4.23 18.91
CA VAL A 217 3.02 4.14 18.82
C VAL A 217 3.47 4.54 20.21
N SER A 218 3.99 3.57 20.96
CA SER A 218 4.50 3.80 22.31
C SER A 218 5.50 4.97 22.24
N SER A 219 5.73 5.71 23.33
CA SER A 219 6.42 7.02 23.32
C SER A 219 7.89 7.05 22.82
N GLY A 220 8.39 5.96 22.21
CA GLY A 220 9.59 5.91 21.37
C GLY A 220 9.30 5.55 19.89
N GLY A 221 8.05 5.67 19.47
CA GLY A 221 7.51 5.21 18.21
C GLY A 221 8.09 5.89 16.98
N ALA A 222 8.18 5.13 15.89
CA ALA A 222 8.68 5.61 14.60
C ALA A 222 7.97 6.92 14.22
N ASP A 223 8.72 8.01 14.24
CA ASP A 223 8.26 9.26 13.66
C ASP A 223 8.22 9.05 12.14
N CYS A 224 7.02 8.84 11.60
CA CYS A 224 6.82 8.72 10.16
C CYS A 224 7.11 10.05 9.42
N SER A 225 7.51 11.11 10.12
CA SER A 225 7.91 12.36 9.48
C SER A 225 9.11 12.13 8.57
N VAL A 226 8.98 12.61 7.34
CA VAL A 226 10.05 12.62 6.34
C VAL A 226 11.30 13.23 6.99
N PRO A 227 12.46 12.54 7.04
CA PRO A 227 13.69 13.20 7.42
C PRO A 227 13.95 14.29 6.39
N THR A 228 13.68 15.55 6.75
CA THR A 228 14.00 16.71 5.91
C THR A 228 15.51 16.93 5.98
N LYS A 229 16.32 15.99 5.49
CA LYS A 229 17.67 16.34 5.08
C LYS A 229 17.49 17.16 3.81
N PRO A 230 17.82 18.45 3.81
CA PRO A 230 17.79 19.22 2.57
C PRO A 230 18.77 18.54 1.62
N VAL A 231 18.27 17.90 0.57
CA VAL A 231 19.09 17.56 -0.59
C VAL A 231 19.44 18.87 -1.28
N SER A 232 20.49 19.54 -0.79
CA SER A 232 21.08 20.64 -1.51
C SER A 232 21.81 20.05 -2.71
N TRP A 233 21.22 20.23 -3.90
CA TRP A 233 21.82 19.85 -5.18
C TRP A 233 23.18 20.53 -5.46
N GLY A 234 23.61 21.49 -4.61
CA GLY A 234 24.90 22.18 -4.70
C GLY A 234 26.13 21.33 -4.40
N GLY A 235 25.98 20.09 -3.93
CA GLY A 235 27.10 19.19 -3.58
C GLY A 235 27.56 18.22 -4.68
N ILE A 236 26.79 18.02 -5.76
CA ILE A 236 27.18 17.10 -6.83
C ILE A 236 28.27 17.77 -7.69
N LYS A 237 29.53 17.52 -7.34
CA LYS A 237 30.64 17.75 -8.26
C LYS A 237 30.65 16.64 -9.29
N LEU A 238 30.14 16.92 -10.49
CA LEU A 238 30.40 16.10 -11.67
C LEU A 238 31.92 16.07 -11.87
N ARG A 239 32.56 14.94 -11.54
CA ARG A 239 33.94 14.71 -11.95
C ARG A 239 33.93 14.48 -13.45
N ASN A 240 34.25 15.55 -14.19
CA ASN A 240 34.57 15.46 -15.60
C ASN A 240 35.83 14.58 -15.72
N ARG A 241 35.68 13.32 -16.15
CA ARG A 241 36.83 12.50 -16.57
C ARG A 241 37.24 12.98 -17.95
N GLY A 242 38.08 14.00 -17.99
CA GLY A 242 38.82 14.34 -19.20
C GLY A 242 39.80 13.23 -19.55
N ASN A 243 39.84 12.89 -20.84
CA ASN A 243 40.87 12.08 -21.49
C ASN A 243 42.27 12.66 -21.32
#